data_AF-A0A7C2UHJ9-F1
#
_entry.id   AF-A0A7C2UHJ9-F1
#
_cell.length_a   1.000
_cell.length_b   1.000
_cell.length_c   1.000
_cell.angle_alpha   90.00
_cell.angle_beta   90.00
_cell.angle_gamma   90.00
#
_symmetry.space_group_name_H-M   'P 1'
#
loop_
_entity.id
_entity.type
_entity.pdbx_description
1 polymer ?
#
loop_
_entity_poly.entity_id
_entity_poly.type
_entity_poly.pdbx_seq_one_letter_code
_entity_poly.pdbx_strand_id
1 'polypeptide(L)'
;DAAHLAGLAQKLKAEAIVVGLPLNMDGTEGQQARKTREFAEAVAERSGLPLHYVDERLTSVEADRAMVEGGLSRRRRRGHRDALSAVLLLQEWLGSQRTGTS
;
A
#
# COMPACT_ATOMS: atom_id res chain seq x y z
N ASP A 1 14.67 -2.28 7.37
CA ASP A 1 13.90 -3.00 8.42
C ASP A 1 12.86 -2.04 9.02
N ALA A 2 12.09 -2.48 10.02
CA ALA A 2 11.02 -1.66 10.60
C ALA A 2 11.53 -0.37 11.28
N ALA A 3 12.72 -0.41 11.89
CA ALA A 3 13.33 0.76 12.52
C ALA A 3 13.72 1.83 11.47
N HIS A 4 14.25 1.39 10.32
CA HIS A 4 14.56 2.30 9.22
C HIS A 4 13.30 3.01 8.69
N LEU A 5 12.20 2.29 8.49
CA LEU A 5 10.94 2.87 8.01
C LEU A 5 10.33 3.84 9.03
N ALA A 6 10.36 3.51 10.32
CA ALA A 6 9.91 4.42 11.37
C ALA A 6 10.73 5.73 11.37
N GLY A 7 12.06 5.64 11.20
CA GLY A 7 12.93 6.81 11.06
C GLY A 7 12.63 7.65 9.82
N LEU A 8 12.27 7.02 8.70
CA LEU A 8 11.81 7.75 7.49
C LEU A 8 10.47 8.44 7.73
N ALA A 9 9.52 7.77 8.36
CA ALA A 9 8.21 8.34 8.67
C ALA A 9 8.34 9.63 9.50
N GLN A 10 9.22 9.62 10.51
CA GLN A 10 9.53 10.82 11.31
C GLN A 10 10.17 11.94 10.46
N LYS A 11 11.18 11.61 9.65
CA LYS A 11 11.86 12.60 8.79
C LYS A 11 10.91 13.26 7.79
N LEU A 12 9.97 12.48 7.26
CA LEU A 12 8.97 12.94 6.31
C LEU A 12 7.75 13.58 6.99
N LYS A 13 7.71 13.61 8.33
CA LYS A 13 6.55 14.07 9.12
C LYS A 13 5.26 13.38 8.71
N ALA A 14 5.33 12.07 8.45
CA ALA A 14 4.16 11.28 8.15
C ALA A 14 3.19 11.27 9.34
N GLU A 15 1.90 11.40 9.05
CA GLU A 15 0.83 11.39 10.07
C GLU A 15 0.20 10.00 10.23
N ALA A 16 0.36 9.13 9.23
CA ALA A 16 -0.14 7.76 9.25
C ALA A 16 0.69 6.88 8.31
N ILE A 17 0.57 5.57 8.52
CA ILE A 17 1.12 4.54 7.64
C ILE A 17 -0.06 3.85 6.95
N VAL A 18 0.01 3.73 5.63
CA VAL A 18 -0.97 3.00 4.82
C VAL A 18 -0.27 1.84 4.12
N VAL A 19 -0.79 0.63 4.31
CA VAL A 19 -0.19 -0.61 3.76
C VAL A 19 -1.25 -1.40 3.01
N GLY A 20 -0.89 -1.91 1.85
CA GLY A 20 -1.72 -2.84 1.13
C GLY A 20 -1.63 -4.27 1.65
N LEU A 21 -2.77 -4.94 1.73
CA LEU A 21 -2.87 -6.34 2.08
C LEU A 21 -3.23 -7.17 0.85
N PRO A 22 -2.36 -8.10 0.44
CA PRO A 22 -2.63 -9.02 -0.66
C PRO A 22 -3.59 -10.12 -0.17
N LEU A 23 -4.86 -9.76 0.00
CA LEU A 23 -5.91 -10.71 0.36
C LEU A 23 -6.20 -11.66 -0.81
N ASN A 24 -6.61 -12.87 -0.48
CA ASN A 24 -7.12 -13.83 -1.45
C ASN A 24 -8.43 -13.31 -2.06
N MET A 25 -8.85 -13.83 -3.22
CA MET A 25 -10.08 -13.37 -3.88
C MET A 25 -11.35 -13.45 -3.02
N ASP A 26 -11.40 -14.41 -2.09
CA ASP A 26 -12.49 -14.59 -1.13
C ASP A 26 -12.41 -13.62 0.09
N GLY A 27 -11.41 -12.72 0.11
CA GLY A 27 -11.16 -11.77 1.20
C GLY A 27 -10.33 -12.33 2.35
N THR A 28 -9.89 -13.60 2.29
CA THR A 28 -9.10 -14.21 3.36
C THR A 28 -7.62 -13.83 3.29
N GLU A 29 -6.93 -13.84 4.42
CA GLU A 29 -5.49 -13.60 4.47
C GLU A 29 -4.69 -14.87 4.16
N GLY A 30 -3.92 -14.83 3.06
CA GLY A 30 -2.87 -15.80 2.79
C GLY A 30 -1.60 -15.57 3.65
N GLN A 31 -0.61 -16.45 3.51
CA GLN A 31 0.66 -16.33 4.23
C GLN A 31 1.36 -14.98 3.99
N GLN A 32 1.27 -14.46 2.76
CA GLN A 32 1.88 -13.18 2.41
C GLN A 32 1.21 -12.01 3.13
N ALA A 33 -0.13 -11.99 3.19
CA ALA A 33 -0.87 -10.94 3.89
C ALA A 33 -0.51 -10.89 5.39
N ARG A 34 -0.37 -12.06 6.03
CA ARG A 34 0.05 -12.16 7.44
C ARG A 34 1.45 -11.59 7.67
N LYS A 35 2.42 -11.97 6.83
CA LYS A 35 3.80 -11.43 6.90
C LYS A 35 3.83 -9.91 6.69
N THR A 36 3.05 -9.41 5.74
CA THR A 36 2.93 -7.97 5.48
C THR A 36 2.34 -7.26 6.70
N ARG A 37 1.27 -7.81 7.29
CA ARG A 37 0.63 -7.31 8.52
C ARG A 37 1.60 -7.24 9.69
N GLU A 38 2.27 -8.35 10.01
CA GLU A 38 3.25 -8.42 11.11
C GLU A 38 4.36 -7.38 10.94
N PHE A 39 4.86 -7.21 9.71
CA PHE A 39 5.88 -6.20 9.42
C PHE A 39 5.34 -4.77 9.57
N ALA A 40 4.15 -4.50 9.06
CA ALA A 40 3.51 -3.19 9.13
C ALA A 40 3.22 -2.78 10.59
N GLU A 41 2.74 -3.73 11.40
CA GLU A 41 2.51 -3.54 12.83
C GLU A 41 3.81 -3.20 13.57
N ALA A 42 4.91 -3.90 13.26
CA ALA A 42 6.21 -3.58 13.84
C ALA A 42 6.74 -2.19 13.43
N VAL A 43 6.41 -1.70 12.23
CA VAL A 43 6.75 -0.33 11.82
C VAL A 43 5.91 0.67 12.60
N ALA A 44 4.60 0.43 12.70
CA ALA A 44 3.65 1.31 13.38
C ALA A 44 3.93 1.44 14.87
N GLU A 45 4.24 0.33 15.55
CA GLU A 45 4.65 0.30 16.95
C GLU A 45 5.90 1.17 17.18
N ARG A 46 6.90 1.05 16.29
CA ARG A 46 8.15 1.81 16.38
C ARG A 46 7.98 3.29 16.02
N SER A 47 7.08 3.62 15.10
CA SER A 47 6.84 5.01 14.69
C SER A 47 5.85 5.73 15.58
N GLY A 48 5.00 5.00 16.32
CA GLY A 48 3.87 5.55 17.07
C GLY A 48 2.78 6.15 16.18
N LEU A 49 2.72 5.73 14.91
CA LEU A 49 1.78 6.28 13.93
C LEU A 49 0.58 5.35 13.75
N PRO A 50 -0.61 5.89 13.47
CA PRO A 50 -1.76 5.11 13.02
C PRO A 50 -1.40 4.26 11.79
N LEU A 51 -1.89 3.02 11.78
CA LEU A 51 -1.72 2.08 10.68
C LEU A 51 -3.07 1.78 10.04
N HIS A 52 -3.14 1.95 8.72
CA HIS A 52 -4.31 1.64 7.91
C HIS A 52 -3.97 0.60 6.87
N TYR A 53 -4.92 -0.30 6.64
CA TYR A 53 -4.82 -1.33 5.62
C TYR A 53 -5.77 -1.03 4.46
N VAL A 54 -5.27 -1.26 3.25
CA VAL A 54 -6.08 -1.21 2.03
C VAL A 54 -6.06 -2.58 1.38
N ASP A 55 -7.22 -2.99 0.90
CA ASP A 55 -7.39 -4.27 0.24
C ASP A 55 -6.80 -4.24 -1.18
N GLU A 56 -5.77 -5.04 -1.43
CA GLU A 56 -5.11 -5.06 -2.74
C GLU A 56 -5.81 -5.97 -3.77
N ARG A 57 -6.97 -6.58 -3.48
CA ARG A 57 -7.66 -7.51 -4.42
C ARG A 57 -7.93 -6.92 -5.80
N LEU A 58 -7.99 -5.59 -5.92
CA LEU A 58 -8.18 -4.89 -7.20
C LEU A 58 -6.90 -4.75 -8.07
N THR A 59 -5.70 -5.06 -7.57
CA THR A 59 -4.52 -4.29 -8.00
C THR A 59 -3.47 -4.99 -8.87
N SER A 60 -3.74 -6.17 -9.44
CA SER A 60 -2.84 -6.72 -10.48
C SER A 60 -3.34 -6.46 -11.90
N VAL A 61 -4.61 -6.77 -12.19
CA VAL A 61 -5.16 -6.67 -13.55
C VAL A 61 -5.55 -5.24 -13.90
N GLU A 62 -6.19 -4.50 -12.99
CA GLU A 62 -6.57 -3.11 -13.23
C GLU A 62 -5.37 -2.17 -13.19
N ALA A 63 -4.41 -2.40 -12.30
CA ALA A 63 -3.14 -1.68 -12.31
C ALA A 63 -2.35 -1.97 -13.59
N ASP A 64 -2.28 -3.23 -14.05
CA ASP A 64 -1.66 -3.55 -15.35
C ASP A 64 -2.41 -2.92 -16.52
N ARG A 65 -3.75 -2.77 -16.48
CA ARG A 65 -4.54 -2.04 -17.49
C ARG A 65 -4.25 -0.53 -17.47
N ALA A 66 -4.32 0.13 -16.31
CA ALA A 66 -4.00 1.55 -16.16
C ALA A 66 -2.55 1.86 -16.58
N MET A 67 -1.60 0.97 -16.28
CA MET A 67 -0.21 1.11 -16.73
C MET A 67 -0.02 0.88 -18.24
N VAL A 68 -0.89 0.08 -18.88
CA VAL A 68 -0.91 -0.09 -20.35
C VAL A 68 -1.51 1.15 -21.02
N GLU A 69 -2.61 1.69 -20.48
CA GLU A 69 -3.27 2.90 -20.98
C GLU A 69 -2.38 4.14 -20.84
N GLY A 70 -1.55 4.22 -19.79
CA GLY A 70 -0.54 5.27 -19.60
C GLY A 70 0.74 5.14 -20.46
N GLY A 71 0.83 4.19 -21.39
CA GLY A 71 1.94 4.11 -22.36
C GLY A 71 3.28 3.58 -21.82
N LEU A 72 3.30 2.93 -20.65
CA LEU A 72 4.55 2.44 -20.04
C LEU A 72 5.01 1.10 -20.64
N SER A 73 6.24 1.05 -21.15
CA SER A 73 6.87 -0.19 -21.64
C SER A 73 6.94 -1.27 -20.55
N ARG A 74 6.76 -2.56 -20.91
CA ARG A 74 6.78 -3.72 -19.99
C ARG A 74 8.02 -3.77 -19.08
N ARG A 75 9.17 -3.30 -19.56
CA ARG A 75 10.44 -3.25 -18.81
C ARG A 75 10.45 -2.18 -17.72
N ARG A 76 9.87 -0.99 -17.99
CA ARG A 76 9.74 0.08 -16.99
C ARG A 76 8.70 -0.25 -15.91
N ARG A 77 7.65 -1.01 -16.27
CA ARG A 77 6.64 -1.53 -15.34
C ARG A 77 7.22 -2.41 -14.24
N ARG A 78 8.20 -3.29 -14.53
CA ARG A 78 8.77 -4.18 -13.50
C ARG A 78 9.56 -3.47 -12.41
N GLY A 79 10.26 -2.38 -12.74
CA GLY A 79 11.05 -1.62 -11.75
C GLY A 79 10.27 -0.55 -10.98
N HIS A 80 9.10 -0.14 -11.50
CA HIS A 80 8.25 0.90 -10.89
C HIS A 80 6.92 0.35 -10.35
N ARG A 81 6.69 -0.97 -10.46
CA ARG A 81 5.42 -1.60 -10.05
C ARG A 81 5.10 -1.26 -8.61
N ASP A 82 6.06 -1.47 -7.71
CA ASP A 82 5.85 -1.28 -6.28
C ASP A 82 5.56 0.19 -5.92
N ALA A 83 6.26 1.13 -6.55
CA ALA A 83 6.04 2.56 -6.35
C ALA A 83 4.68 3.02 -6.92
N LEU A 84 4.29 2.52 -8.09
CA LEU A 84 3.00 2.83 -8.70
C LEU A 84 1.84 2.22 -7.90
N SER A 85 1.98 0.97 -7.47
CA SER A 85 1.01 0.32 -6.58
C SER A 85 0.85 1.10 -5.28
N ALA A 86 1.94 1.56 -4.66
CA ALA A 86 1.87 2.40 -3.46
C ALA A 86 1.13 3.73 -3.70
N VAL A 87 1.34 4.38 -4.85
CA VAL A 87 0.64 5.62 -5.21
C VAL A 87 -0.85 5.38 -5.41
N LEU A 88 -1.24 4.36 -6.18
CA LEU A 88 -2.64 4.04 -6.45
C LEU A 88 -3.38 3.69 -5.15
N LEU A 89 -2.75 2.91 -4.30
CA LEU A 89 -3.28 2.53 -3.00
C LEU A 89 -3.50 3.73 -2.09
N LEU A 90 -2.53 4.66 -2.05
CA LEU A 90 -2.67 5.89 -1.28
C LEU A 90 -3.81 6.76 -1.83
N GLN A 91 -3.95 6.86 -3.16
CA GLN A 91 -5.05 7.59 -3.78
C GLN A 91 -6.42 6.99 -3.43
N GLU A 92 -6.54 5.66 -3.45
CA GLU A 92 -7.75 4.95 -3.04
C GLU A 92 -8.11 5.24 -1.59
N TRP A 93 -7.13 5.14 -0.68
CA TRP A 93 -7.34 5.44 0.74
C TRP A 93 -7.74 6.92 0.97
N LEU A 94 -7.04 7.87 0.34
CA LEU A 94 -7.41 9.29 0.44
C LEU A 94 -8.80 9.56 -0.15
N GLY A 95 -9.18 8.85 -1.22
CA GLY A 95 -10.50 8.90 -1.82
C GLY A 95 -11.61 8.45 -0.86
N SER A 96 -11.44 7.30 -0.21
CA SER A 96 -12.42 6.75 0.72
C SER A 96 -12.62 7.63 1.97
N GLN A 97 -11.57 8.29 2.44
CA GLN A 97 -11.66 9.25 3.55
C GLN A 97 -12.44 10.52 3.19
N ARG A 98 -12.42 10.94 1.92
CA ARG A 98 -13.17 12.12 1.45
C ARG A 98 -14.67 11.86 1.31
N THR A 99 -15.05 10.61 1.05
CA THR A 99 -16.45 10.19 0.92
C THR A 99 -17.13 9.89 2.26
N GLY A 100 -16.37 9.82 3.36
CA GLY A 100 -16.88 9.61 4.72
C GLY A 100 -17.50 10.85 5.39
N THR A 101 -17.60 11.98 4.68
CA THR A 101 -18.26 13.20 5.15
C THR A 101 -19.55 13.42 4.36
N SER A 102 -20.64 12.79 4.80
CA SER A 102 -22.03 13.12 4.47
C SER A 102 -22.94 12.72 5.61
#